data_AF-A0AAV6PDP8-F1
#
_entry.id   AF-A0AAV6PDP8-F1
#
_cell.length_a   1.000
_cell.length_b   1.000
_cell.length_c   1.000
_cell.angle_alpha   90.00
_cell.angle_beta   90.00
_cell.angle_gamma   90.00
#
_symmetry.space_group_name_H-M   'P 1'
#
loop_
_entity.id
_entity.type
_entity.pdbx_description
1 polymer ?
#
loop_
_entity_poly.entity_id
_entity_poly.type
_entity_poly.pdbx_seq_one_letter_code
_entity_poly.pdbx_strand_id
1 'polypeptide(L)'
;MIDRVLLQSHSGSICGFTVVTGGAARLVFGYDSYGNTCGRRNEHIEGVRLSGLDHTDRKYVFFLDPCNIDIVQRKIRSIALCVSLCPRHELGTYSDLKTFAMVNGSELCSYELAAHKYAVLPERFNKCPKLPVPPSKPLPVFNRCTPLDVSCYTKFAEAVVTFVGDNSSLHRLIAGVAASKEIIVGLCVLALVLSMILTIIVRFISTVLVWILTSLLVLGSLAGSSVLWWLYIDHRLNRNDTSTKVTKETKEEAELSRDGGQALLVYAAAATVFTVRPGLSSVFGRFPLTSTQCELSV
;
A
#
# COMPACT_ATOMS: atom_id res chain seq x y z
N MET A 1 -2.54 24.67 21.07
CA MET A 1 -2.40 23.19 20.99
C MET A 1 -2.35 22.74 19.52
N ILE A 2 -1.56 23.42 18.68
CA ILE A 2 -1.44 23.15 17.23
C ILE A 2 0.06 23.07 16.80
N ASP A 3 0.98 23.66 17.55
CA ASP A 3 2.40 23.73 17.15
C ASP A 3 3.32 22.56 17.58
N ARG A 4 2.79 21.42 18.03
CA ARG A 4 3.65 20.25 18.38
C ARG A 4 3.33 18.96 17.64
N VAL A 5 2.46 18.99 16.62
CA VAL A 5 2.11 17.77 15.84
C VAL A 5 2.87 17.69 14.51
N LEU A 6 3.65 18.72 14.16
CA LEU A 6 4.22 18.84 12.80
C LEU A 6 5.60 18.20 12.61
N LEU A 7 6.21 17.56 13.61
CA LEU A 7 7.60 17.11 13.53
C LEU A 7 7.84 15.61 13.46
N GLN A 8 6.81 14.77 13.38
CA GLN A 8 7.06 13.32 13.29
C GLN A 8 5.91 12.54 12.65
N SER A 9 5.63 12.80 11.38
CA SER A 9 4.66 12.00 10.62
C SER A 9 5.31 11.46 9.35
N HIS A 10 5.75 10.20 9.47
CA HIS A 10 5.93 9.30 8.33
C HIS A 10 4.78 9.48 7.34
N SER A 11 5.10 9.50 6.04
CA SER A 11 4.15 9.64 4.93
C SER A 11 3.00 8.62 4.94
N GLY A 12 3.04 7.58 5.78
CA GLY A 12 1.95 6.61 5.99
C GLY A 12 0.81 7.11 6.90
N SER A 13 1.09 7.99 7.87
CA SER A 13 0.08 8.40 8.89
C SER A 13 -1.01 9.30 8.30
N ILE A 14 -0.65 10.15 7.32
CA ILE A 14 -1.59 11.05 6.64
C ILE A 14 -2.54 10.25 5.73
N CYS A 15 -2.03 9.23 5.04
CA CYS A 15 -2.85 8.33 4.21
C CYS A 15 -3.77 7.45 5.06
N GLY A 16 -3.28 6.93 6.21
CA GLY A 16 -4.12 6.19 7.14
C GLY A 16 -5.28 7.03 7.68
N PHE A 17 -5.01 8.28 8.05
CA PHE A 17 -6.05 9.19 8.54
C PHE A 17 -7.11 9.49 7.47
N THR A 18 -6.74 9.71 6.21
CA THR A 18 -7.71 9.97 5.13
C THR A 18 -8.54 8.74 4.75
N VAL A 19 -8.02 7.53 4.94
CA VAL A 19 -8.80 6.29 4.75
C VAL A 19 -9.77 6.08 5.91
N VAL A 20 -9.31 6.21 7.16
CA VAL A 20 -10.13 5.98 8.36
C VAL A 20 -11.23 7.05 8.51
N THR A 21 -10.95 8.30 8.18
CA THR A 21 -11.95 9.39 8.20
C THR A 21 -12.87 9.39 6.97
N GLY A 22 -12.72 8.42 6.05
CA GLY A 22 -13.58 8.30 4.86
C GLY A 22 -13.26 9.32 3.75
N GLY A 23 -12.17 10.09 3.85
CA GLY A 23 -11.70 10.98 2.79
C GLY A 23 -11.41 10.25 1.47
N ALA A 24 -10.86 9.04 1.54
CA ALA A 24 -10.65 8.19 0.36
C ALA A 24 -11.97 7.76 -0.30
N ALA A 25 -13.00 7.44 0.51
CA ALA A 25 -14.32 7.10 0.00
C ALA A 25 -14.98 8.29 -0.71
N ARG A 26 -14.79 9.52 -0.20
CA ARG A 26 -15.31 10.75 -0.84
C ARG A 26 -14.69 11.04 -2.22
N LEU A 27 -13.47 10.56 -2.49
CA LEU A 27 -12.86 10.65 -3.81
C LEU A 27 -13.55 9.74 -4.83
N VAL A 28 -13.91 8.51 -4.41
CA VAL A 28 -14.49 7.47 -5.28
C VAL A 28 -16.00 7.63 -5.45
N PHE A 29 -16.73 7.77 -4.33
CA PHE A 29 -18.19 7.89 -4.35
C PHE A 29 -18.67 9.31 -4.67
N GLY A 30 -17.80 10.30 -4.47
CA GLY A 30 -18.17 11.70 -4.56
C GLY A 30 -18.96 12.19 -3.34
N TYR A 31 -19.03 13.52 -3.20
CA TYR A 31 -19.73 14.18 -2.12
C TYR A 31 -20.48 15.42 -2.64
N ASP A 32 -21.54 15.80 -1.95
CA ASP A 32 -22.32 16.99 -2.25
C ASP A 32 -21.73 18.25 -1.61
N SER A 33 -22.28 19.43 -1.91
CA SER A 33 -21.79 20.70 -1.35
C SER A 33 -22.01 20.86 0.16
N TYR A 34 -22.75 19.94 0.81
CA TYR A 34 -23.05 19.97 2.23
C TYR A 34 -22.21 18.96 3.04
N GLY A 35 -21.33 18.22 2.36
CA GLY A 35 -20.42 17.25 2.98
C GLY A 35 -20.98 15.83 3.10
N ASN A 36 -22.12 15.54 2.49
CA ASN A 36 -22.67 14.19 2.43
C ASN A 36 -21.98 13.39 1.31
N THR A 37 -21.58 12.17 1.62
CA THR A 37 -21.05 11.20 0.67
C THR A 37 -22.22 10.49 -0.04
N CYS A 38 -22.18 10.42 -1.36
CA CYS A 38 -23.24 9.79 -2.15
C CYS A 38 -23.20 8.26 -2.02
N GLY A 39 -24.36 7.60 -2.10
CA GLY A 39 -24.49 6.15 -2.00
C GLY A 39 -24.26 5.57 -0.60
N ARG A 40 -24.24 6.40 0.44
CA ARG A 40 -24.02 6.00 1.83
C ARG A 40 -24.91 6.80 2.79
N ARG A 41 -25.05 6.27 4.01
CA ARG A 41 -25.60 6.99 5.15
C ARG A 41 -24.54 7.92 5.73
N ASN A 42 -24.90 9.19 5.94
CA ASN A 42 -23.98 10.22 6.42
C ASN A 42 -24.23 10.57 7.88
N GLU A 43 -23.17 10.97 8.57
CA GLU A 43 -23.25 11.55 9.90
C GLU A 43 -23.39 13.07 9.81
N HIS A 44 -24.13 13.65 10.76
CA HIS A 44 -24.36 15.08 10.80
C HIS A 44 -23.09 15.82 11.21
N ILE A 45 -22.78 16.90 10.49
CA ILE A 45 -21.64 17.78 10.73
C ILE A 45 -22.14 19.03 11.47
N GLU A 46 -21.55 19.33 12.63
CA GLU A 46 -21.91 20.50 13.41
C GLU A 46 -21.78 21.80 12.60
N GLY A 47 -22.82 22.64 12.66
CA GLY A 47 -22.88 23.92 11.93
C GLY A 47 -23.35 23.84 10.47
N VAL A 48 -23.60 22.66 9.91
CA VAL A 48 -24.05 22.49 8.51
C VAL A 48 -25.44 21.87 8.43
N ARG A 49 -26.47 22.68 8.16
CA ARG A 49 -27.90 22.29 8.20
C ARG A 49 -28.31 21.11 7.31
N LEU A 50 -27.70 20.97 6.15
CA LEU A 50 -28.06 19.94 5.15
C LEU A 50 -27.07 18.77 5.15
N SER A 51 -26.28 18.62 6.20
CA SER A 51 -25.38 17.48 6.40
C SER A 51 -26.09 16.33 7.14
N GLY A 52 -25.52 15.13 7.09
CA GLY A 52 -26.07 13.94 7.74
C GLY A 52 -27.29 13.34 7.04
N LEU A 53 -27.51 13.67 5.76
CA LEU A 53 -28.60 13.10 4.98
C LEU A 53 -28.28 11.67 4.55
N ASP A 54 -29.30 10.81 4.53
CA ASP A 54 -29.18 9.47 3.96
C ASP A 54 -29.22 9.54 2.43
N HIS A 55 -28.10 9.18 1.80
CA HIS A 55 -27.95 9.14 0.34
C HIS A 55 -27.69 7.73 -0.18
N THR A 56 -28.08 6.70 0.57
CA THR A 56 -27.93 5.29 0.15
C THR A 56 -28.50 5.03 -1.25
N ASP A 57 -29.64 5.63 -1.58
CA ASP A 57 -30.30 5.50 -2.90
C ASP A 57 -29.82 6.52 -3.94
N ARG A 58 -29.00 7.49 -3.54
CA ARG A 58 -28.51 8.59 -4.38
C ARG A 58 -27.01 8.45 -4.60
N LYS A 59 -26.64 7.65 -5.60
CA LYS A 59 -25.26 7.20 -5.82
C LYS A 59 -24.42 8.16 -6.65
N TYR A 60 -25.05 9.02 -7.46
CA TYR A 60 -24.34 9.85 -8.42
C TYR A 60 -24.21 11.30 -7.96
N VAL A 61 -23.10 11.96 -8.29
CA VAL A 61 -22.94 13.40 -8.09
C VAL A 61 -23.36 14.15 -9.34
N PHE A 62 -24.27 15.11 -9.18
CA PHE A 62 -24.71 16.05 -10.20
C PHE A 62 -24.26 17.47 -9.85
N PHE A 63 -23.74 18.19 -10.83
CA PHE A 63 -23.31 19.59 -10.67
C PHE A 63 -24.34 20.51 -11.35
N LEU A 64 -24.80 21.54 -10.65
CA LEU A 64 -25.81 22.47 -11.18
C LEU A 64 -25.33 23.27 -12.41
N ASP A 65 -24.03 23.56 -12.46
CA ASP A 65 -23.38 24.25 -13.56
C ASP A 65 -22.03 23.55 -13.82
N PRO A 66 -22.03 22.48 -14.65
CA PRO A 66 -20.81 21.73 -14.94
C PRO A 66 -19.85 22.50 -15.85
N CYS A 67 -20.32 23.54 -16.54
CA CYS A 67 -19.54 24.26 -17.56
C CYS A 67 -18.89 25.55 -17.03
N ASN A 68 -19.41 26.15 -15.95
CA ASN A 68 -18.82 27.34 -15.31
C ASN A 68 -18.01 26.98 -14.06
N ILE A 69 -16.91 26.24 -14.26
CA ILE A 69 -15.94 25.94 -13.20
C ILE A 69 -14.90 27.05 -13.19
N ASP A 70 -14.84 27.82 -12.11
CA ASP A 70 -13.87 28.90 -11.97
C ASP A 70 -12.51 28.33 -11.55
N ILE A 71 -11.67 28.07 -12.56
CA ILE A 71 -10.32 27.53 -12.44
C ILE A 71 -9.41 28.50 -11.65
N VAL A 72 -9.62 29.81 -11.82
CA VAL A 72 -8.72 30.86 -11.30
C VAL A 72 -8.84 31.02 -9.78
N GLN A 73 -10.03 30.76 -9.20
CA GLN A 73 -10.25 30.90 -7.76
C GLN A 73 -10.25 29.58 -6.97
N ARG A 74 -9.89 28.43 -7.59
CA ARG A 74 -9.86 27.12 -6.91
C ARG A 74 -11.16 26.80 -6.15
N LYS A 75 -12.30 27.28 -6.66
CA LYS A 75 -13.60 27.16 -6.00
C LYS A 75 -14.58 26.56 -6.99
N ILE A 76 -14.99 25.31 -6.73
CA ILE A 76 -16.19 24.75 -7.35
C ILE A 76 -17.36 25.56 -6.77
N ARG A 77 -17.69 26.67 -7.43
CA ARG A 77 -18.83 27.53 -7.05
C ARG A 77 -20.17 26.90 -7.43
N SER A 78 -20.16 25.81 -8.20
CA SER A 78 -21.36 25.07 -8.53
C SER A 78 -21.76 24.17 -7.37
N ILE A 79 -23.04 24.23 -7.01
CA ILE A 79 -23.63 23.33 -6.03
C ILE A 79 -23.59 21.92 -6.63
N ALA A 80 -23.07 20.97 -5.86
CA ALA A 80 -23.07 19.55 -6.16
C ALA A 80 -24.13 18.86 -5.30
N LEU A 81 -24.87 17.93 -5.88
CA LEU A 81 -25.95 17.19 -5.24
C LEU A 81 -25.78 15.68 -5.48
N CYS A 82 -26.16 14.88 -4.49
CA CYS A 82 -26.32 13.45 -4.67
C CYS A 82 -27.67 13.17 -5.33
N VAL A 83 -27.65 12.45 -6.45
CA VAL A 83 -28.81 12.09 -7.27
C VAL A 83 -28.85 10.59 -7.51
N SER A 84 -30.06 10.04 -7.67
CA SER A 84 -30.27 8.62 -7.96
C SER A 84 -30.04 8.30 -9.44
N LEU A 85 -30.35 9.25 -10.33
CA LEU A 85 -30.24 9.07 -11.78
C LEU A 85 -29.77 10.35 -12.48
N CYS A 86 -28.80 10.21 -13.39
CA CYS A 86 -28.35 11.28 -14.28
C CYS A 86 -29.35 11.50 -15.44
N PRO A 87 -29.64 12.75 -15.85
CA PRO A 87 -30.52 13.04 -16.98
C PRO A 87 -29.90 12.57 -18.29
N ARG A 88 -30.58 11.65 -19.00
CA ARG A 88 -30.10 11.07 -20.29
C ARG A 88 -30.47 11.92 -21.51
N HIS A 89 -31.45 12.79 -21.36
CA HIS A 89 -31.95 13.69 -22.39
C HIS A 89 -31.85 15.13 -21.88
N GLU A 90 -31.80 16.08 -22.81
CA GLU A 90 -31.80 17.50 -22.50
C GLU A 90 -33.11 17.89 -21.80
N LEU A 91 -33.00 18.65 -20.71
CA LEU A 91 -34.16 19.20 -20.00
C LEU A 91 -34.20 20.71 -20.26
N GLY A 92 -35.13 21.15 -21.09
CA GLY A 92 -35.22 22.53 -21.56
C GLY A 92 -35.99 23.46 -20.62
N THR A 93 -36.92 22.92 -19.82
CA THR A 93 -37.79 23.72 -18.95
C THR A 93 -37.78 23.25 -17.49
N TYR A 94 -38.19 24.13 -16.57
CA TYR A 94 -38.43 23.76 -15.17
C TYR A 94 -39.57 22.74 -15.00
N SER A 95 -40.49 22.66 -15.97
CA SER A 95 -41.55 21.64 -15.97
C SER A 95 -40.96 20.26 -16.26
N ASP A 96 -39.97 20.18 -17.14
CA ASP A 96 -39.25 18.94 -17.44
C ASP A 96 -38.45 18.47 -16.23
N LEU A 97 -37.79 19.40 -15.53
CA LEU A 97 -37.10 19.12 -14.26
C LEU A 97 -38.06 18.57 -13.19
N LYS A 98 -39.23 19.20 -13.03
CA LYS A 98 -40.27 18.72 -12.09
C LYS A 98 -40.71 17.31 -12.45
N THR A 99 -40.97 17.06 -13.73
CA THR A 99 -41.43 15.76 -14.22
C THR A 99 -40.36 14.70 -14.01
N PHE A 100 -39.10 15.00 -14.34
CA PHE A 100 -37.97 14.12 -14.11
C PHE A 100 -37.82 13.74 -12.63
N ALA A 101 -37.90 14.73 -11.73
CA ALA A 101 -37.78 14.48 -10.29
C ALA A 101 -38.92 13.64 -9.73
N MET A 102 -40.16 13.89 -10.18
CA MET A 102 -41.35 13.15 -9.70
C MET A 102 -41.44 11.73 -10.29
N VAL A 103 -41.08 11.53 -11.56
CA VAL A 103 -41.18 10.24 -12.26
C VAL A 103 -40.01 9.32 -11.90
N ASN A 104 -38.79 9.84 -11.91
CA ASN A 104 -37.59 9.03 -11.67
C ASN A 104 -37.14 9.04 -10.21
N GLY A 105 -37.72 9.89 -9.36
CA GLY A 105 -37.28 10.07 -7.97
C GLY A 105 -35.89 10.68 -7.84
N SER A 106 -35.45 11.47 -8.83
CA SER A 106 -34.11 12.09 -8.88
C SER A 106 -34.22 13.61 -8.88
N GLU A 107 -33.98 14.22 -7.72
CA GLU A 107 -34.08 15.67 -7.52
C GLU A 107 -32.81 16.38 -8.00
N LEU A 108 -32.96 17.27 -8.98
CA LEU A 108 -31.83 18.00 -9.59
C LEU A 108 -31.64 19.43 -9.03
N CYS A 109 -32.52 19.89 -8.16
CA CYS A 109 -32.37 21.16 -7.43
C CYS A 109 -31.96 20.91 -5.96
N SER A 110 -31.51 21.97 -5.28
CA SER A 110 -31.15 21.94 -3.86
C SER A 110 -32.23 21.27 -3.00
N TYR A 111 -31.81 20.50 -1.99
CA TYR A 111 -32.70 19.72 -1.11
C TYR A 111 -33.73 20.56 -0.34
N GLU A 112 -33.53 21.88 -0.24
CA GLU A 112 -34.51 22.79 0.38
C GLU A 112 -35.77 22.97 -0.47
N LEU A 113 -35.67 22.69 -1.78
CA LEU A 113 -36.75 22.85 -2.73
C LEU A 113 -37.31 21.48 -3.11
N ALA A 114 -38.57 21.22 -2.74
CA ALA A 114 -39.25 20.00 -3.13
C ALA A 114 -39.61 20.00 -4.63
N ALA A 115 -39.50 18.83 -5.29
CA ALA A 115 -39.74 18.63 -6.72
C ALA A 115 -41.01 19.32 -7.27
N HIS A 116 -42.13 19.24 -6.54
CA HIS A 116 -43.40 19.80 -6.98
C HIS A 116 -43.40 21.33 -7.12
N LYS A 117 -42.46 22.03 -6.48
CA LYS A 117 -42.34 23.51 -6.45
C LYS A 117 -41.38 24.09 -7.50
N TYR A 118 -40.67 23.26 -8.26
CA TYR A 118 -39.62 23.71 -9.19
C TYR A 118 -40.11 24.75 -10.22
N ALA A 119 -41.32 24.57 -10.74
CA ALA A 119 -41.90 25.46 -11.74
C ALA A 119 -42.50 26.76 -11.18
N VAL A 120 -42.79 26.80 -9.87
CA VAL A 120 -43.62 27.86 -9.24
C VAL A 120 -42.76 28.86 -8.48
N LEU A 121 -41.69 28.41 -7.81
CA LEU A 121 -40.94 29.25 -6.88
C LEU A 121 -39.86 30.09 -7.59
N PRO A 122 -39.72 31.39 -7.27
CA PRO A 122 -38.66 32.24 -7.84
C PRO A 122 -37.25 31.83 -7.37
N GLU A 123 -37.12 31.10 -6.26
CA GLU A 123 -35.82 30.60 -5.77
C GLU A 123 -35.12 29.63 -6.74
N ARG A 124 -35.83 29.15 -7.76
CA ARG A 124 -35.30 28.27 -8.81
C ARG A 124 -34.05 28.83 -9.49
N PHE A 125 -33.93 30.15 -9.64
CA PHE A 125 -32.79 30.74 -10.35
C PHE A 125 -31.45 30.54 -9.65
N ASN A 126 -31.45 30.36 -8.32
CA ASN A 126 -30.24 30.17 -7.53
C ASN A 126 -30.08 28.72 -7.02
N LYS A 127 -31.18 27.97 -6.90
CA LYS A 127 -31.21 26.63 -6.28
C LYS A 127 -31.36 25.48 -7.29
N CYS A 128 -31.63 25.77 -8.56
CA CYS A 128 -31.75 24.78 -9.63
C CYS A 128 -30.66 24.98 -10.69
N PRO A 129 -30.37 23.94 -11.51
CA PRO A 129 -29.41 24.06 -12.60
C PRO A 129 -29.88 25.08 -13.64
N LYS A 130 -28.93 25.69 -14.35
CA LYS A 130 -29.23 26.56 -15.48
C LYS A 130 -29.80 25.72 -16.64
N LEU A 131 -30.86 26.23 -17.26
CA LEU A 131 -31.50 25.61 -18.42
C LEU A 131 -30.86 26.14 -19.72
N PRO A 132 -30.78 25.31 -20.79
CA PRO A 132 -31.12 23.88 -20.81
C PRO A 132 -30.08 23.03 -20.07
N VAL A 133 -30.53 21.98 -19.37
CA VAL A 133 -29.61 21.01 -18.73
C VAL A 133 -29.17 20.01 -19.78
N PRO A 134 -27.85 19.90 -20.07
CA PRO A 134 -27.35 19.00 -21.09
C PRO A 134 -27.54 17.53 -20.70
N PRO A 135 -27.66 16.64 -21.70
CA PRO A 135 -27.69 15.20 -21.44
C PRO A 135 -26.37 14.75 -20.82
N SER A 136 -26.45 13.87 -19.82
CA SER A 136 -25.32 13.39 -19.04
C SER A 136 -25.35 11.88 -18.87
N LYS A 137 -24.16 11.29 -18.73
CA LYS A 137 -23.97 9.85 -18.52
C LYS A 137 -23.14 9.62 -17.25
N PRO A 138 -23.44 8.60 -16.43
CA PRO A 138 -22.60 8.25 -15.31
C PRO A 138 -21.25 7.70 -15.81
N LEU A 139 -20.15 8.25 -15.30
CA LEU A 139 -18.82 7.69 -15.50
C LEU A 139 -18.67 6.36 -14.75
N PRO A 140 -18.18 5.29 -15.40
CA PRO A 140 -18.08 3.96 -14.77
C PRO A 140 -17.12 3.90 -13.57
N VAL A 141 -16.23 4.88 -13.40
CA VAL A 141 -15.21 4.88 -12.33
C VAL A 141 -15.55 5.83 -11.17
N PHE A 142 -16.29 6.92 -11.42
CA PHE A 142 -16.35 8.04 -10.46
C PHE A 142 -17.75 8.44 -9.98
N ASN A 143 -18.80 7.66 -10.25
CA ASN A 143 -20.16 7.97 -9.79
C ASN A 143 -20.57 9.44 -10.01
N ARG A 144 -20.13 10.05 -11.12
CA ARG A 144 -20.39 11.45 -11.46
C ARG A 144 -21.18 11.51 -12.75
N CYS A 145 -22.19 12.37 -12.79
CA CYS A 145 -22.90 12.71 -14.01
C CYS A 145 -22.02 13.69 -14.81
N THR A 146 -21.50 13.26 -15.95
CA THR A 146 -20.76 14.15 -16.86
C THR A 146 -21.58 14.50 -18.09
N PRO A 147 -21.59 15.79 -18.50
CA PRO A 147 -22.26 16.21 -19.73
C PRO A 147 -21.60 15.54 -20.94
N LEU A 148 -22.41 15.23 -21.96
CA LEU A 148 -21.94 14.60 -23.20
C LEU A 148 -21.35 15.63 -24.19
N ASP A 149 -21.56 16.93 -23.97
CA ASP A 149 -21.10 17.98 -24.87
C ASP A 149 -19.58 18.19 -24.81
N VAL A 150 -18.95 18.13 -25.99
CA VAL A 150 -17.50 18.23 -26.17
C VAL A 150 -16.90 19.56 -25.70
N SER A 151 -17.63 20.67 -25.81
CA SER A 151 -17.16 22.00 -25.40
C SER A 151 -17.13 22.17 -23.88
N CYS A 152 -18.04 21.52 -23.17
CA CYS A 152 -18.10 21.54 -21.71
C CYS A 152 -17.14 20.50 -21.11
N TYR A 153 -16.97 19.34 -21.75
CA TYR A 153 -15.98 18.35 -21.34
C TYR A 153 -14.54 18.88 -21.41
N THR A 154 -14.17 19.61 -22.46
CA THR A 154 -12.81 20.19 -22.55
C THR A 154 -12.54 21.19 -21.44
N LYS A 155 -13.53 22.02 -21.07
CA LYS A 155 -13.43 22.95 -19.92
C LYS A 155 -13.35 22.23 -18.58
N PHE A 156 -14.10 21.14 -18.41
CA PHE A 156 -14.04 20.30 -17.21
C PHE A 156 -12.70 19.57 -17.10
N ALA A 157 -12.20 18.99 -18.19
CA ALA A 157 -10.92 18.29 -18.25
C ALA A 157 -9.75 19.27 -18.04
N GLU A 158 -9.81 20.45 -18.65
CA GLU A 158 -8.87 21.55 -18.40
C GLU A 158 -8.87 21.90 -16.90
N ALA A 159 -10.04 22.12 -16.29
CA ALA A 159 -10.18 22.45 -14.88
C ALA A 159 -9.62 21.37 -13.94
N VAL A 160 -9.84 20.08 -14.24
CA VAL A 160 -9.30 18.96 -13.45
C VAL A 160 -7.79 18.85 -13.61
N VAL A 161 -7.27 19.04 -14.83
CA VAL A 161 -5.82 19.03 -15.10
C VAL A 161 -5.14 20.20 -14.39
N THR A 162 -5.71 21.40 -14.43
CA THR A 162 -5.21 22.56 -13.68
C THR A 162 -5.36 22.39 -12.17
N PHE A 163 -6.46 21.78 -11.69
CA PHE A 163 -6.69 21.50 -10.27
C PHE A 163 -5.65 20.52 -9.69
N VAL A 164 -5.27 19.50 -10.46
CA VAL A 164 -4.18 18.59 -10.09
C VAL A 164 -2.81 19.26 -10.29
N GLY A 165 -2.68 20.16 -11.27
CA GLY A 165 -1.46 20.89 -11.58
C GLY A 165 -1.09 22.01 -10.59
N ASP A 166 -2.05 22.66 -9.93
CA ASP A 166 -1.86 23.93 -9.22
C ASP A 166 -1.26 23.84 -7.80
N ASN A 167 -0.93 22.65 -7.30
CA ASN A 167 0.00 22.58 -6.18
C ASN A 167 1.37 23.00 -6.72
N SER A 168 1.95 24.10 -6.25
CA SER A 168 3.26 24.61 -6.70
C SER A 168 4.37 23.55 -6.69
N SER A 169 4.24 22.54 -5.82
CA SER A 169 5.06 21.33 -5.78
C SER A 169 4.78 20.39 -6.97
N LEU A 170 3.50 20.12 -7.27
CA LEU A 170 3.08 19.28 -8.39
C LEU A 170 3.29 19.96 -9.74
N HIS A 171 3.13 21.28 -9.87
CA HIS A 171 3.41 21.98 -11.13
C HIS A 171 4.90 21.85 -11.51
N ARG A 172 5.80 21.89 -10.52
CA ARG A 172 7.24 21.69 -10.70
C ARG A 172 7.59 20.23 -10.99
N LEU A 173 6.85 19.29 -10.41
CA LEU A 173 6.98 17.85 -10.68
C LEU A 173 6.39 17.47 -12.04
N ILE A 174 5.23 17.98 -12.43
CA ILE A 174 4.53 17.68 -13.69
C ILE A 174 5.20 18.40 -14.86
N ALA A 175 5.63 19.66 -14.71
CA ALA A 175 6.44 20.32 -15.74
C ALA A 175 7.84 19.66 -15.86
N GLY A 176 8.43 19.24 -14.73
CA GLY A 176 9.66 18.45 -14.72
C GLY A 176 9.50 17.07 -15.36
N VAL A 177 8.37 16.40 -15.13
CA VAL A 177 8.00 15.10 -15.71
C VAL A 177 7.65 15.23 -17.18
N ALA A 178 6.94 16.27 -17.61
CA ALA A 178 6.61 16.51 -19.01
C ALA A 178 7.86 16.87 -19.84
N ALA A 179 8.77 17.67 -19.26
CA ALA A 179 10.04 18.02 -19.91
C ALA A 179 11.07 16.88 -19.89
N SER A 180 10.98 15.96 -18.91
CA SER A 180 12.02 14.94 -18.65
C SER A 180 11.46 13.52 -18.58
N LYS A 181 10.33 13.25 -19.24
CA LYS A 181 9.65 11.94 -19.20
C LYS A 181 10.60 10.78 -19.56
N GLU A 182 11.47 11.00 -20.53
CA GLU A 182 12.46 10.00 -20.97
C GLU A 182 13.55 9.77 -19.91
N ILE A 183 13.96 10.83 -19.20
CA ILE A 183 14.99 10.76 -18.14
C ILE A 183 14.42 10.08 -16.89
N ILE A 184 13.17 10.38 -16.51
CA ILE A 184 12.54 9.79 -15.32
C ILE A 184 12.26 8.30 -15.53
N VAL A 185 11.73 7.93 -16.70
CA VAL A 185 11.55 6.52 -17.06
C VAL A 185 12.91 5.81 -17.10
N GLY A 186 13.93 6.46 -17.66
CA GLY A 186 15.31 5.95 -17.64
C GLY A 186 15.85 5.71 -16.23
N LEU A 187 15.67 6.66 -15.31
CA LEU A 187 16.09 6.54 -13.90
C LEU A 187 15.33 5.46 -13.15
N CYS A 188 14.02 5.31 -13.39
CA CYS A 188 13.22 4.24 -12.78
C CYS A 188 13.66 2.86 -13.27
N VAL A 189 13.88 2.69 -14.57
CA VAL A 189 14.38 1.42 -15.13
C VAL A 189 15.79 1.12 -14.59
N LEU A 190 16.68 2.13 -14.57
CA LEU A 190 18.02 1.99 -14.00
C LEU A 190 17.96 1.59 -12.53
N ALA A 191 17.08 2.20 -11.72
CA ALA A 191 16.91 1.86 -10.31
C ALA A 191 16.41 0.43 -10.12
N LEU A 192 15.46 -0.04 -10.93
CA LEU A 192 14.97 -1.42 -10.88
C LEU A 192 16.08 -2.42 -11.24
N VAL A 193 16.85 -2.13 -12.29
CA VAL A 193 18.00 -2.96 -12.70
C VAL A 193 19.06 -3.00 -11.60
N LEU A 194 19.42 -1.86 -11.02
CA LEU A 194 20.38 -1.80 -9.92
C LEU A 194 19.87 -2.54 -8.67
N SER A 195 18.59 -2.44 -8.34
CA SER A 195 17.98 -3.19 -7.23
C SER A 195 18.07 -4.70 -7.44
N MET A 196 17.76 -5.18 -8.65
CA MET A 196 17.90 -6.59 -9.04
C MET A 196 19.35 -7.06 -8.97
N ILE A 197 20.30 -6.25 -9.43
CA ILE A 197 21.73 -6.58 -9.38
C ILE A 197 22.21 -6.66 -7.92
N LEU A 198 21.89 -5.67 -7.09
CA LEU A 198 22.30 -5.65 -5.68
C LEU A 198 21.74 -6.84 -4.90
N THR A 199 20.49 -7.21 -5.13
CA THR A 199 19.88 -8.38 -4.47
C THR A 199 20.56 -9.69 -4.87
N ILE A 200 20.94 -9.86 -6.14
CA ILE A 200 21.72 -11.02 -6.61
C ILE A 200 23.10 -11.05 -5.95
N ILE A 201 23.81 -9.92 -5.92
CA ILE A 201 25.14 -9.82 -5.32
C ILE A 201 25.09 -10.17 -3.83
N VAL A 202 24.14 -9.63 -3.07
CA VAL A 202 23.99 -9.94 -1.64
C VAL A 202 23.73 -11.43 -1.42
N ARG A 203 22.86 -12.06 -2.23
CA ARG A 203 22.60 -13.50 -2.15
C ARG A 203 23.85 -14.34 -2.45
N PHE A 204 24.67 -13.90 -3.41
CA PHE A 204 25.93 -14.55 -3.75
C PHE A 204 26.94 -14.45 -2.61
N ILE A 205 27.18 -13.24 -2.09
CA ILE A 205 28.11 -13.00 -0.98
C ILE A 205 27.69 -13.80 0.26
N SER A 206 26.42 -13.77 0.65
CA SER A 206 25.93 -14.55 1.79
C SER A 206 26.13 -16.05 1.60
N THR A 207 25.96 -16.57 0.39
CA THR A 207 26.20 -17.99 0.10
C THR A 207 27.68 -18.33 0.24
N VAL A 208 28.56 -17.57 -0.42
CA VAL A 208 30.02 -17.79 -0.39
C VAL A 208 30.57 -17.68 1.04
N LEU A 209 30.12 -16.68 1.82
CA LEU A 209 30.53 -16.49 3.20
C LEU A 209 30.23 -17.74 4.05
N VAL A 210 29.03 -18.32 3.90
CA VAL A 210 28.64 -19.54 4.63
C VAL A 210 29.54 -20.72 4.24
N TRP A 211 29.85 -20.89 2.96
CA TRP A 211 30.75 -21.96 2.51
C TRP A 211 32.17 -21.81 3.05
N ILE A 212 32.72 -20.59 3.08
CA ILE A 212 34.05 -20.31 3.62
C ILE A 212 34.07 -20.60 5.13
N LEU A 213 33.11 -20.06 5.90
CA LEU A 213 33.03 -20.29 7.35
C LEU A 213 32.86 -21.77 7.68
N THR A 214 32.02 -22.49 6.92
CA THR A 214 31.82 -23.93 7.11
C THR A 214 33.11 -24.71 6.81
N SER A 215 33.80 -24.39 5.72
CA SER A 215 35.06 -25.06 5.36
C SER A 215 36.14 -24.82 6.43
N LEU A 216 36.24 -23.58 6.93
CA LEU A 216 37.18 -23.23 7.99
C LEU A 216 36.87 -23.99 9.29
N LEU A 217 35.59 -24.10 9.67
CA LEU A 217 35.17 -24.88 10.85
C LEU A 217 35.50 -26.37 10.71
N VAL A 218 35.28 -26.96 9.52
CA VAL A 218 35.61 -28.36 9.26
C VAL A 218 37.11 -28.59 9.35
N LEU A 219 37.92 -27.74 8.70
CA LEU A 219 39.38 -27.82 8.78
C LEU A 219 39.89 -27.64 10.21
N GLY A 220 39.31 -26.70 10.96
CA GLY A 220 39.64 -26.49 12.37
C GLY A 220 39.31 -27.70 13.24
N SER A 221 38.17 -28.34 13.02
CA SER A 221 37.78 -29.55 13.76
C SER A 221 38.68 -30.75 13.43
N LEU A 222 39.06 -30.93 12.16
CA LEU A 222 40.00 -31.97 11.76
C LEU A 222 41.39 -31.74 12.38
N ALA A 223 41.88 -30.50 12.38
CA ALA A 223 43.16 -30.15 12.99
C ALA A 223 43.12 -30.39 14.51
N GLY A 224 42.08 -29.93 15.20
CA GLY A 224 41.90 -30.16 16.64
C GLY A 224 41.84 -31.65 16.99
N SER A 225 41.09 -32.42 16.22
CA SER A 225 41.00 -33.88 16.39
C SER A 225 42.36 -34.57 16.18
N SER A 226 43.14 -34.13 15.20
CA SER A 226 44.48 -34.68 14.93
C SER A 226 45.44 -34.40 16.10
N VAL A 227 45.40 -33.20 16.68
CA VAL A 227 46.21 -32.84 17.86
C VAL A 227 45.80 -33.64 19.09
N LEU A 228 44.50 -33.82 19.33
CA LEU A 228 43.98 -34.65 20.43
C LEU A 228 44.45 -36.10 20.31
N TRP A 229 44.41 -36.69 19.11
CA TRP A 229 44.93 -38.03 18.85
C TRP A 229 46.44 -38.11 19.09
N TRP A 230 47.20 -37.09 18.68
CA TRP A 230 48.63 -37.01 18.94
C TRP A 230 48.94 -37.01 20.45
N LEU A 231 48.26 -36.16 21.22
CA LEU A 231 48.40 -36.09 22.68
C LEU A 231 47.98 -37.40 23.36
N TYR A 232 46.92 -38.06 22.88
CA TYR A 232 46.49 -39.35 23.38
C TYR A 232 47.57 -40.43 23.19
N ILE A 233 48.18 -40.49 22.00
CA ILE A 233 49.24 -41.45 21.70
C ILE A 233 50.50 -41.17 22.54
N ASP A 234 50.90 -39.89 22.65
CA ASP A 234 52.04 -39.46 23.46
C ASP A 234 51.86 -39.84 24.95
N HIS A 235 50.70 -39.54 25.53
CA HIS A 235 50.37 -39.93 26.90
C HIS A 235 50.39 -41.45 27.09
N ARG A 236 49.90 -42.21 26.11
CA ARG A 236 49.90 -43.68 26.16
C ARG A 236 51.31 -44.26 26.05
N LEU A 237 52.19 -43.69 25.23
CA LEU A 237 53.59 -44.11 25.10
C LEU A 237 54.35 -43.83 26.40
N ASN A 238 54.21 -42.63 26.96
CA ASN A 238 54.84 -42.23 28.23
C ASN A 238 54.34 -43.04 29.44
N ARG A 239 53.07 -43.47 29.43
CA ARG A 239 52.49 -44.38 30.43
C ARG A 239 53.00 -45.82 30.27
N ASN A 240 53.20 -46.30 29.04
CA ASN A 240 53.74 -47.64 28.81
C ASN A 240 55.19 -47.77 29.28
N ASP A 241 56.02 -46.74 29.09
CA ASP A 241 57.40 -46.71 29.61
C ASP A 241 57.45 -46.76 31.16
N THR A 242 56.47 -46.17 31.83
CA THR A 242 56.31 -46.27 33.30
C THR A 242 55.64 -47.59 33.75
N SER A 243 54.80 -48.19 32.92
CA SER A 243 54.08 -49.45 33.20
C SER A 243 54.96 -50.70 33.13
N THR A 244 56.10 -50.64 32.41
CA THR A 244 57.13 -51.70 32.47
C THR A 244 57.71 -51.90 33.88
N LYS A 245 57.42 -51.00 34.85
CA LYS A 245 57.77 -51.15 36.27
C LYS A 245 56.62 -51.58 37.20
N VAL A 246 55.35 -51.60 36.76
CA VAL A 246 54.21 -51.83 37.66
C VAL A 246 53.14 -52.72 37.00
N THR A 247 53.48 -53.98 36.75
CA THR A 247 52.58 -55.00 36.17
C THR A 247 51.49 -55.49 37.14
N LYS A 248 50.84 -54.62 37.93
CA LYS A 248 49.89 -55.08 38.97
C LYS A 248 48.55 -54.36 39.13
N GLU A 249 48.13 -53.46 38.23
CA GLU A 249 46.81 -52.79 38.36
C GLU A 249 45.95 -52.91 37.08
N THR A 250 45.75 -54.14 36.60
CA THR A 250 45.04 -54.43 35.35
C THR A 250 43.50 -54.40 35.45
N LYS A 251 42.91 -53.49 36.23
CA LYS A 251 41.43 -53.40 36.31
C LYS A 251 40.81 -52.00 36.26
N GLU A 252 41.54 -50.92 36.53
CA GLU A 252 41.00 -49.56 36.36
C GLU A 252 41.21 -48.98 34.95
N GLU A 253 42.19 -49.48 34.20
CA GLU A 253 42.57 -48.90 32.90
C GLU A 253 41.61 -49.25 31.74
N ALA A 254 40.77 -50.28 31.91
CA ALA A 254 39.79 -50.71 30.90
C ALA A 254 38.51 -49.84 30.89
N GLU A 255 38.15 -49.23 32.01
CA GLU A 255 37.00 -48.31 32.10
C GLU A 255 37.31 -46.96 31.42
N LEU A 256 38.54 -46.45 31.56
CA LEU A 256 38.96 -45.17 30.98
C LEU A 256 39.05 -45.19 29.44
N SER A 257 39.36 -46.35 28.85
CA SER A 257 39.41 -46.51 27.39
C SER A 257 38.01 -46.55 26.75
N ARG A 258 36.98 -46.92 27.52
CA ARG A 258 35.58 -46.93 27.07
C ARG A 258 34.98 -45.53 27.04
N ASP A 259 35.38 -44.67 27.98
CA ASP A 259 34.89 -43.28 28.11
C ASP A 259 35.45 -42.36 27.01
N GLY A 260 36.73 -42.51 26.64
CA GLY A 260 37.34 -41.77 25.52
C GLY A 260 36.70 -42.07 24.16
N GLY A 261 36.29 -43.32 23.92
CA GLY A 261 35.56 -43.71 22.71
C GLY A 261 34.13 -43.15 22.66
N GLN A 262 33.46 -43.04 23.81
CA GLN A 262 32.14 -42.41 23.92
C GLN A 262 32.20 -40.90 23.71
N ALA A 263 33.24 -40.22 24.21
CA ALA A 263 33.46 -38.80 23.97
C ALA A 263 33.70 -38.49 22.47
N LEU A 264 34.45 -39.35 21.76
CA LEU A 264 34.68 -39.24 20.32
C LEU A 264 33.40 -39.44 19.51
N LEU A 265 32.55 -40.39 19.89
CA LEU A 265 31.26 -40.63 19.23
C LEU A 265 30.27 -39.47 19.47
N VAL A 266 30.23 -38.91 20.67
CA VAL A 266 29.38 -37.75 20.99
C VAL A 266 29.86 -36.50 20.26
N TYR A 267 31.19 -36.29 20.17
CA TYR A 267 31.76 -35.18 19.41
C TYR A 267 31.54 -35.34 17.89
N ALA A 268 31.69 -36.55 17.34
CA ALA A 268 31.38 -36.83 15.94
C ALA A 268 29.89 -36.66 15.63
N ALA A 269 28.99 -37.06 16.54
CA ALA A 269 27.55 -36.82 16.44
C ALA A 269 27.21 -35.33 16.53
N ALA A 270 27.84 -34.57 17.43
CA ALA A 270 27.64 -33.13 17.54
C ALA A 270 28.16 -32.37 16.30
N ALA A 271 29.34 -32.75 15.78
CA ALA A 271 29.93 -32.18 14.58
C ALA A 271 29.11 -32.48 13.33
N THR A 272 28.57 -33.69 13.19
CA THR A 272 27.66 -34.04 12.08
C THR A 272 26.32 -33.32 12.19
N VAL A 273 25.75 -33.17 13.39
CA VAL A 273 24.51 -32.38 13.58
C VAL A 273 24.72 -30.90 13.28
N PHE A 274 25.88 -30.33 13.62
CA PHE A 274 26.20 -28.92 13.35
C PHE A 274 26.61 -28.66 11.89
N THR A 275 27.10 -29.66 11.15
CA THR A 275 27.47 -29.54 9.72
C THR A 275 26.34 -29.91 8.76
N VAL A 276 25.52 -30.91 9.11
CA VAL A 276 24.38 -31.35 8.28
C VAL A 276 23.19 -30.39 8.41
N ARG A 277 22.94 -29.81 9.59
CA ARG A 277 21.79 -28.90 9.80
C ARG A 277 21.87 -27.61 8.95
N PRO A 278 23.03 -26.93 8.79
CA PRO A 278 23.14 -25.78 7.89
C PRO A 278 23.15 -26.16 6.41
N GLY A 279 23.78 -27.29 6.04
CA GLY A 279 23.82 -27.79 4.66
C GLY A 279 22.44 -28.21 4.15
N LEU A 280 21.67 -28.91 4.97
CA LEU A 280 20.31 -29.31 4.63
C LEU A 280 19.34 -28.13 4.64
N SER A 281 19.48 -27.18 5.58
CA SER A 281 18.65 -25.97 5.63
C SER A 281 18.96 -25.00 4.46
N SER A 282 20.19 -24.96 3.96
CA SER A 282 20.57 -24.15 2.78
C SER A 282 20.21 -24.80 1.44
N VAL A 283 20.16 -26.14 1.37
CA VAL A 283 19.70 -26.89 0.18
C VAL A 283 18.17 -26.98 0.12
N PHE A 284 17.47 -27.20 1.24
CA PHE A 284 16.00 -27.23 1.30
C PHE A 284 15.34 -25.85 1.47
N GLY A 285 16.05 -24.85 1.99
CA GLY A 285 15.57 -23.46 2.04
C GLY A 285 15.56 -22.75 0.68
N ARG A 286 15.85 -23.47 -0.42
CA ARG A 286 15.79 -22.99 -1.81
C ARG A 286 14.69 -23.65 -2.65
N PHE A 287 13.60 -24.11 -2.04
CA PHE A 287 12.31 -24.21 -2.73
C PHE A 287 11.40 -23.05 -2.26
N PRO A 288 11.20 -22.00 -3.06
CA PRO A 288 10.23 -20.97 -2.76
C PRO A 288 8.84 -21.51 -3.11
N LEU A 289 8.23 -22.26 -2.20
CA LEU A 289 6.78 -22.42 -2.11
C LEU A 289 6.43 -21.78 -0.77
N THR A 290 6.17 -20.49 -0.67
CA THR A 290 4.91 -19.82 -0.99
C THR A 290 5.13 -18.36 -0.56
N SER A 291 4.79 -17.35 -1.36
CA SER A 291 3.47 -16.71 -1.30
C SER A 291 2.94 -16.44 0.12
N THR A 292 3.77 -16.05 1.09
CA THR A 292 3.28 -15.45 2.36
C THR A 292 4.36 -14.58 3.01
N GLN A 293 4.73 -13.48 2.34
CA GLN A 293 5.14 -12.26 3.05
C GLN A 293 4.86 -11.03 2.18
N CYS A 294 3.66 -11.00 1.63
CA CYS A 294 2.93 -9.76 1.33
C CYS A 294 1.84 -9.61 2.39
N GLU A 295 2.21 -9.51 3.67
CA GLU A 295 1.34 -8.92 4.68
C GLU A 295 2.21 -8.32 5.78
N LEU A 296 1.73 -7.18 6.29
CA LEU A 296 2.27 -6.31 7.34
C LEU A 296 3.39 -5.32 6.96
N SER A 297 3.00 -4.34 6.16
CA SER A 297 3.16 -2.94 6.58
C SER A 297 1.93 -2.17 6.12
N VAL A 298 0.86 -2.32 6.91
CA VAL A 298 -0.17 -1.28 7.11
C VAL A 298 0.37 -0.36 8.20
#